data_AF-A0A8T0DPD5-F1
#
_entry.id   AF-A0A8T0DPD5-F1
#
_cell.length_a   1.000
_cell.length_b   1.000
_cell.length_c   1.000
_cell.angle_alpha   90.00
_cell.angle_beta   90.00
_cell.angle_gamma   90.00
#
_symmetry.space_group_name_H-M   'P 1'
#
loop_
_entity.id
_entity.type
_entity.pdbx_description
1 polymer ?
#
loop_
_entity_poly.entity_id
_entity_poly.type
_entity_poly.pdbx_seq_one_letter_code
_entity_poly.pdbx_strand_id
1 'polypeptide(L)'
;MFHICFFLLTVPPSIIQLPRYTKAAGEQGSTVTLTCLIRTEPTPQVGWLKAGEQITPQSNPAGQEKYRVHFEHIRPGLYKSALTVNNLQKSDFGTYHCQALNIKGEAMLEVHLSGTSTPDVPLNLRLLNATSSTLRVAWTQGFDGGLTQTFQVHNFIQNMQFHA
;
A
#
# COMPACT_ATOMS: atom_id res chain seq x y z
N MET A 1 42.30 -16.04 16.84
CA MET A 1 41.74 -14.71 17.14
C MET A 1 41.08 -14.23 15.86
N PHE A 2 39.75 -14.11 15.81
CA PHE A 2 39.05 -13.62 14.61
C PHE A 2 38.95 -12.09 14.67
N HIS A 3 39.21 -11.41 13.55
CA HIS A 3 38.96 -9.98 13.42
C HIS A 3 37.70 -9.81 12.57
N ILE A 4 36.66 -9.29 13.20
CA ILE A 4 35.38 -9.00 12.56
C ILE A 4 35.36 -7.50 12.29
N CYS A 5 35.25 -7.13 11.02
CA CYS A 5 35.09 -5.75 10.59
C CYS A 5 33.63 -5.54 10.19
N PHE A 6 32.95 -4.59 10.82
CA PHE A 6 31.59 -4.19 10.47
C PHE A 6 31.63 -2.95 9.58
N PHE A 7 31.14 -3.06 8.36
CA PHE A 7 30.89 -1.90 7.50
C PHE A 7 29.44 -1.45 7.69
N LEU A 8 29.22 -0.20 8.12
CA LEU A 8 27.90 0.40 8.16
C LEU A 8 27.52 0.84 6.75
N LEU A 9 26.76 -0.01 6.04
CA LEU A 9 26.21 0.35 4.74
C LEU A 9 25.09 1.37 4.93
N THR A 10 25.32 2.60 4.49
CA THR A 10 24.28 3.65 4.48
C THR A 10 23.65 3.71 3.10
N VAL A 11 22.32 3.62 3.04
CA VAL A 11 21.52 3.63 1.80
C VAL A 11 20.41 4.66 1.90
N PRO A 12 20.10 5.41 0.83
CA PRO A 12 18.97 6.34 0.83
C PRO A 12 17.63 5.60 1.05
N PRO A 13 16.59 6.30 1.51
CA PRO A 13 15.29 5.68 1.67
C PRO A 13 14.73 5.23 0.32
N SER A 14 14.06 4.09 0.31
CA SER A 14 13.26 3.61 -0.81
C SER A 14 11.94 3.07 -0.28
N ILE A 15 10.83 3.47 -0.90
CA ILE A 15 9.49 3.13 -0.42
C ILE A 15 8.87 2.08 -1.35
N ILE A 16 8.27 1.04 -0.77
CA ILE A 16 7.64 -0.04 -1.52
C ILE A 16 6.36 0.45 -2.21
N GLN A 17 6.33 0.40 -3.54
CA GLN A 17 5.21 0.82 -4.38
C GLN A 17 4.35 -0.38 -4.79
N LEU A 18 3.36 -0.74 -3.99
CA LEU A 18 2.36 -1.76 -4.33
C LEU A 18 0.96 -1.14 -4.28
N PRO A 19 -0.02 -1.63 -5.07
CA PRO A 19 -1.39 -1.09 -5.10
C PRO A 19 -2.02 -0.93 -3.72
N ARG A 20 -1.80 -1.91 -2.82
CA ARG A 20 -2.26 -1.89 -1.42
C ARG A 20 -1.64 -0.81 -0.52
N TYR A 21 -0.57 -0.15 -0.99
CA TYR A 21 0.11 0.95 -0.29
C TYR A 21 -0.04 2.28 -1.02
N THR A 22 -0.31 2.28 -2.33
CA THR A 22 -0.55 3.49 -3.13
C THR A 22 -2.02 3.87 -3.24
N LYS A 23 -2.94 2.97 -2.87
CA LYS A 23 -4.39 3.21 -2.88
C LYS A 23 -4.98 2.75 -1.54
N ALA A 24 -5.95 3.51 -1.06
CA ALA A 24 -6.77 3.17 0.08
C ALA A 24 -8.21 3.64 -0.17
N ALA A 25 -9.17 2.96 0.44
CA ALA A 25 -10.57 3.30 0.28
C ALA A 25 -11.35 3.12 1.58
N GLY A 26 -12.37 3.95 1.76
CA GLY A 26 -13.26 3.87 2.91
C GLY A 26 -14.53 4.69 2.71
N GLU A 27 -15.54 4.37 3.50
CA GLU A 27 -16.82 5.08 3.50
C GLU A 27 -16.79 6.28 4.44
N GLN A 28 -17.69 7.25 4.24
CA GLN A 28 -17.82 8.36 5.19
C GLN A 28 -18.15 7.83 6.59
N GLY A 29 -17.56 8.44 7.62
CA GLY A 29 -17.67 8.00 9.01
C GLY A 29 -16.74 6.84 9.39
N SER A 30 -16.15 6.13 8.43
CA SER A 30 -15.21 5.04 8.71
C SER A 30 -13.83 5.53 9.12
N THR A 31 -13.00 4.60 9.59
CA THR A 31 -11.57 4.83 9.86
C THR A 31 -10.74 4.06 8.85
N VAL A 32 -9.79 4.74 8.19
CA VAL A 32 -8.88 4.14 7.22
C VAL A 32 -7.43 4.31 7.67
N THR A 33 -6.59 3.33 7.37
CA THR A 33 -5.14 3.40 7.64
C THR A 33 -4.34 3.33 6.34
N LEU A 34 -3.57 4.38 6.07
CA LEU A 34 -2.59 4.42 4.98
C LEU A 34 -1.27 3.84 5.49
N THR A 35 -0.63 2.97 4.71
CA THR A 35 0.60 2.27 5.13
C THR A 35 1.75 2.53 4.17
N CYS A 36 2.91 2.86 4.73
CA CYS A 36 4.14 3.14 4.01
C CYS A 36 5.25 2.21 4.54
N LEU A 37 5.84 1.40 3.65
CA LEU A 37 6.96 0.51 3.98
C LEU A 37 8.26 1.04 3.40
N ILE A 38 9.24 1.26 4.26
CA ILE A 38 10.43 2.05 3.96
C ILE A 38 11.67 1.19 4.15
N ARG A 39 12.48 1.06 3.10
CA ARG A 39 13.80 0.43 3.15
C ARG A 39 14.88 1.49 3.22
N THR A 40 15.70 1.48 4.26
CA THR A 40 16.68 2.55 4.55
C THR A 40 17.67 2.11 5.63
N GLU A 41 18.89 2.63 5.58
CA GLU A 41 19.87 2.56 6.66
C GLU A 41 20.67 3.87 6.62
N PRO A 42 20.67 4.74 7.65
CA PRO A 42 20.12 4.56 9.00
C PRO A 42 18.59 4.78 9.08
N THR A 43 18.05 4.70 10.30
CA THR A 43 16.64 5.02 10.64
C THR A 43 16.21 6.35 10.01
N PRO A 44 15.07 6.39 9.30
CA PRO A 44 14.61 7.60 8.63
C PRO A 44 13.80 8.50 9.58
N GLN A 45 13.74 9.79 9.26
CA GLN A 45 12.65 10.67 9.69
C GLN A 45 11.47 10.48 8.72
N VAL A 46 10.25 10.34 9.25
CA VAL A 46 9.06 10.09 8.42
C VAL A 46 7.97 11.10 8.72
N GLY A 47 7.38 11.66 7.66
CA GLY A 47 6.27 12.60 7.70
C GLY A 47 5.14 12.18 6.76
N TRP A 48 3.93 12.62 7.07
CA TRP A 48 2.78 12.49 6.19
C TRP A 48 2.31 13.88 5.76
N LEU A 49 2.02 14.04 4.48
CA LEU A 49 1.51 15.27 3.92
C LEU A 49 0.16 15.04 3.26
N LYS A 50 -0.69 16.07 3.26
CA LYS A 50 -1.92 16.13 2.50
C LYS A 50 -2.01 17.49 1.82
N ALA A 51 -2.24 17.50 0.51
CA ALA A 51 -2.25 18.73 -0.29
C ALA A 51 -0.99 19.61 -0.11
N GLY A 52 0.18 18.99 0.12
CA GLY A 52 1.45 19.69 0.33
C GLY A 52 1.70 20.18 1.75
N GLU A 53 0.72 20.09 2.66
CA GLU A 53 0.86 20.47 4.05
C GLU A 53 1.17 19.26 4.94
N GLN A 54 2.08 19.45 5.89
CA GLN A 54 2.43 18.42 6.87
C GLN A 54 1.23 18.14 7.79
N ILE A 55 0.85 16.88 7.91
CA ILE A 55 -0.17 16.43 8.86
C ILE A 55 0.43 16.47 10.26
N THR A 56 -0.11 17.35 11.09
CA THR A 56 0.12 17.34 12.53
C THR A 56 -0.99 16.57 13.23
N PRO A 57 -0.73 16.00 14.43
CA PRO A 57 -1.78 15.45 15.26
C PRO A 57 -2.81 16.55 15.55
N GLN A 58 -4.01 16.41 15.00
CA GLN A 58 -5.12 17.35 15.19
C GLN A 58 -6.21 16.65 16.01
N SER A 59 -6.61 17.26 17.11
CA SER A 59 -7.79 16.84 17.86
C SER A 59 -9.02 17.54 17.27
N ASN A 60 -10.08 16.78 17.01
CA ASN A 60 -11.36 17.38 16.63
C ASN A 60 -12.02 18.05 17.86
N PRO A 61 -13.07 18.89 17.68
CA PRO A 61 -13.78 19.53 18.79
C PRO A 61 -14.41 18.55 19.79
N ALA A 62 -14.59 17.28 19.40
CA ALA A 62 -15.08 16.20 20.25
C ALA A 62 -13.96 15.46 21.01
N GLY A 63 -12.71 15.96 20.96
CA GLY A 63 -11.55 15.40 21.65
C GLY A 63 -10.96 14.14 21.02
N GLN A 64 -11.44 13.72 19.85
CA GLN A 64 -10.88 12.57 19.12
C GLN A 64 -9.78 13.02 18.16
N GLU A 65 -8.65 12.31 18.15
CA GLU A 65 -7.57 12.55 17.20
C GLU A 65 -8.04 12.25 15.77
N LYS A 66 -8.03 13.26 14.91
CA LYS A 66 -8.37 13.12 13.49
C LYS A 66 -7.35 12.25 12.76
N TYR A 67 -6.07 12.51 13.04
CA TYR A 67 -4.93 11.83 12.45
C TYR A 67 -4.09 11.21 13.55
N ARG A 68 -3.75 9.93 13.41
CA ARG A 68 -2.82 9.23 14.29
C ARG A 68 -1.73 8.57 13.46
N VAL A 69 -0.48 8.88 13.77
CA VAL A 69 0.69 8.28 13.10
C VAL A 69 1.31 7.24 14.01
N HIS A 70 1.61 6.07 13.45
CA HIS A 70 2.38 5.03 14.11
C HIS A 70 3.63 4.71 13.29
N PHE A 71 4.79 4.66 13.94
CA PHE A 71 6.06 4.33 13.31
C PHE A 71 6.68 3.11 13.99
N GLU A 72 7.08 2.13 13.20
CA GLU A 72 7.51 0.80 13.64
C GLU A 72 8.80 0.40 12.91
N HIS A 73 9.78 -0.09 13.67
CA HIS A 73 10.97 -0.76 13.12
C HIS A 73 10.69 -2.26 13.02
N ILE A 74 10.52 -2.76 11.79
CA ILE A 74 10.13 -4.16 11.55
C ILE A 74 11.35 -5.07 11.70
N ARG A 75 12.46 -4.71 11.05
CA ARG A 75 13.73 -5.44 11.04
C ARG A 75 14.83 -4.53 10.47
N PRO A 76 16.13 -4.89 10.61
CA PRO A 76 17.21 -4.06 10.08
C PRO A 76 16.98 -3.67 8.61
N GLY A 77 17.11 -2.37 8.34
CA GLY A 77 16.88 -1.81 7.02
C GLY A 77 15.42 -1.68 6.59
N LEU A 78 14.42 -1.98 7.44
CA LEU A 78 12.99 -1.97 7.09
C LEU A 78 12.11 -1.39 8.20
N TYR A 79 11.37 -0.34 7.85
CA TYR A 79 10.48 0.39 8.74
C TYR A 79 9.08 0.49 8.15
N LYS A 80 8.09 0.75 9.00
CA LYS A 80 6.70 1.00 8.62
C LYS A 80 6.21 2.27 9.28
N SER A 81 5.57 3.12 8.49
CA SER A 81 4.75 4.23 8.99
C SER A 81 3.31 4.00 8.59
N ALA A 82 2.39 4.17 9.53
CA ALA A 82 0.96 4.04 9.32
C ALA A 82 0.24 5.32 9.76
N LEU A 83 -0.51 5.93 8.85
CA LEU A 83 -1.38 7.07 9.15
C LEU A 83 -2.82 6.59 9.22
N THR A 84 -3.41 6.67 10.40
CA THR A 84 -4.84 6.43 10.62
C THR A 84 -5.62 7.74 10.51
N VAL A 85 -6.61 7.76 9.62
CA VAL A 85 -7.56 8.86 9.43
C VAL A 85 -8.91 8.43 10.00
N ASN A 86 -9.33 9.04 11.10
CA ASN A 86 -10.58 8.69 11.79
C ASN A 86 -11.77 9.50 11.26
N ASN A 87 -12.96 8.90 11.29
CA ASN A 87 -14.22 9.54 10.94
C ASN A 87 -14.15 10.28 9.59
N LEU A 88 -13.96 9.53 8.50
CA LEU A 88 -13.78 10.07 7.16
C LEU A 88 -14.89 11.02 6.74
N GLN A 89 -14.49 12.19 6.27
CA GLN A 89 -15.33 13.23 5.70
C GLN A 89 -14.97 13.43 4.23
N LYS A 90 -15.84 14.11 3.48
CA LYS A 90 -15.58 14.40 2.05
C LYS A 90 -14.26 15.11 1.81
N SER A 91 -13.84 15.98 2.73
CA SER A 91 -12.57 16.70 2.67
C SER A 91 -11.35 15.82 2.91
N ASP A 92 -11.50 14.61 3.43
CA ASP A 92 -10.38 13.70 3.72
C ASP A 92 -9.94 12.89 2.52
N PHE A 93 -10.81 12.70 1.53
CA PHE A 93 -10.45 12.05 0.28
C PHE A 93 -9.45 12.91 -0.51
N GLY A 94 -8.66 12.23 -1.35
CA GLY A 94 -7.63 12.82 -2.17
C GLY A 94 -6.26 12.23 -1.91
N THR A 95 -5.23 13.00 -2.22
CA THR A 95 -3.85 12.51 -2.27
C THR A 95 -3.10 12.83 -0.99
N TYR A 96 -2.51 11.78 -0.41
CA TYR A 96 -1.58 11.83 0.71
C TYR A 96 -0.18 11.47 0.23
N HIS A 97 0.83 11.95 0.94
CA HIS A 97 2.21 11.58 0.69
C HIS A 97 2.87 11.09 1.97
N CYS A 98 3.52 9.93 1.92
CA CYS A 98 4.49 9.50 2.92
C CYS A 98 5.87 9.96 2.46
N GLN A 99 6.55 10.79 3.25
CA GLN A 99 7.92 11.23 3.00
C GLN A 99 8.86 10.58 4.02
N ALA A 100 9.94 9.98 3.55
CA ALA A 100 11.01 9.41 4.37
C ALA A 100 12.34 10.08 4.03
N LEU A 101 13.07 10.53 5.04
CA LEU A 101 14.34 11.25 4.91
C LEU A 101 15.42 10.58 5.75
N ASN A 102 16.62 10.44 5.20
CA ASN A 102 17.83 10.13 5.95
C ASN A 102 19.02 10.95 5.43
N ILE A 103 20.21 10.74 5.99
CA ILE A 103 21.43 11.48 5.61
C ILE A 103 21.91 11.25 4.16
N LYS A 104 21.37 10.25 3.46
CA LYS A 104 21.71 9.90 2.07
C LYS A 104 20.67 10.39 1.06
N GLY A 105 19.51 10.85 1.51
CA GLY A 105 18.49 11.38 0.63
C GLY A 105 17.08 11.17 1.17
N GLU A 106 16.11 11.34 0.29
CA GLU A 106 14.70 11.24 0.59
C GLU A 106 13.96 10.35 -0.42
N ALA A 107 12.80 9.85 -0.01
CA ALA A 107 11.84 9.21 -0.88
C ALA A 107 10.43 9.61 -0.49
N MET A 108 9.54 9.63 -1.48
CA MET A 108 8.13 9.97 -1.30
C MET A 108 7.25 8.90 -1.95
N LEU A 109 6.14 8.56 -1.29
CA LEU A 109 5.10 7.68 -1.82
C LEU A 109 3.78 8.43 -1.84
N GLU A 110 3.20 8.54 -3.02
CA GLU A 110 1.83 9.01 -3.21
C GLU A 110 0.82 7.91 -2.84
N VAL A 111 -0.17 8.26 -2.03
CA VAL A 111 -1.27 7.38 -1.62
C VAL A 111 -2.60 8.07 -1.90
N HIS A 112 -3.40 7.48 -2.77
CA HIS A 112 -4.73 8.00 -3.09
C HIS A 112 -5.79 7.39 -2.18
N LEU A 113 -6.48 8.23 -1.41
CA LEU A 113 -7.60 7.85 -0.57
C LEU A 113 -8.93 8.21 -1.26
N SER A 114 -9.72 7.21 -1.59
CA SER A 114 -11.02 7.37 -2.26
C SER A 114 -12.17 6.76 -1.45
N GLY A 115 -13.40 6.95 -1.94
CA GLY A 115 -14.53 6.12 -1.51
C GLY A 115 -14.29 4.64 -1.86
N THR A 116 -15.04 3.75 -1.20
CA THR A 116 -15.09 2.33 -1.59
C THR A 116 -15.51 2.19 -3.05
N SER A 117 -14.91 1.23 -3.76
CA SER A 117 -15.14 1.00 -5.17
C SER A 117 -15.15 -0.49 -5.48
N THR A 118 -15.51 -0.85 -6.70
CA THR A 118 -15.26 -2.22 -7.17
C THR A 118 -13.75 -2.50 -7.19
N PRO A 119 -13.36 -3.76 -6.95
CA PRO A 119 -12.00 -4.28 -7.15
C PRO A 119 -11.33 -3.83 -8.46
N ASP A 120 -10.02 -3.59 -8.44
CA ASP A 120 -9.24 -3.56 -9.68
C ASP A 120 -9.23 -4.96 -10.31
N VAL A 121 -9.25 -5.01 -11.65
CA VAL A 121 -9.13 -6.28 -12.39
C VAL A 121 -7.79 -6.96 -12.03
N PRO A 122 -7.80 -8.26 -11.70
CA PRO A 122 -6.57 -9.01 -11.47
C PRO A 122 -5.58 -8.92 -12.63
N LEU A 123 -4.29 -8.82 -12.29
CA LEU A 123 -3.21 -8.71 -13.26
C LEU A 123 -2.47 -10.04 -13.43
N ASN A 124 -1.70 -10.16 -14.51
CA ASN A 124 -0.78 -11.30 -14.75
C ASN A 124 -1.45 -12.68 -14.64
N LEU A 125 -2.66 -12.83 -15.20
CA LEU A 125 -3.31 -14.13 -15.28
C LEU A 125 -2.42 -15.08 -16.08
N ARG A 126 -2.02 -16.19 -15.46
CA ARG A 126 -1.17 -17.21 -16.07
C ARG A 126 -1.67 -18.61 -15.76
N LEU A 127 -1.57 -19.48 -16.76
CA LEU A 127 -1.74 -20.91 -16.59
C LEU A 127 -0.46 -21.49 -15.99
N LEU A 128 -0.58 -22.11 -14.81
CA LEU A 128 0.52 -22.81 -14.16
C LEU A 128 0.62 -24.26 -14.63
N ASN A 129 -0.52 -24.95 -14.80
CA ASN A 129 -0.60 -26.34 -15.23
C ASN A 129 -1.97 -26.63 -15.85
N ALA A 130 -2.01 -27.50 -16.87
CA ALA A 130 -3.22 -28.09 -17.42
C ALA A 130 -3.11 -29.62 -17.43
N THR A 131 -4.16 -30.28 -16.96
CA THR A 131 -4.36 -31.72 -17.13
C THR A 131 -5.54 -31.96 -18.09
N SER A 132 -5.89 -33.23 -18.33
CA SER A 132 -7.08 -33.56 -19.11
C SER A 132 -8.40 -33.08 -18.47
N SER A 133 -8.42 -32.78 -17.17
CA SER A 133 -9.65 -32.40 -16.44
C SER A 133 -9.54 -31.15 -15.57
N THR A 134 -8.34 -30.56 -15.43
CA THR A 134 -8.14 -29.41 -14.54
C THR A 134 -7.22 -28.37 -15.15
N LEU A 135 -7.51 -27.10 -14.86
CA LEU A 135 -6.64 -25.96 -15.13
C LEU A 135 -6.23 -25.33 -13.80
N ARG A 136 -4.93 -25.18 -13.59
CA ARG A 136 -4.37 -24.42 -12.46
C ARG A 136 -3.91 -23.07 -12.97
N VAL A 137 -4.58 -22.02 -12.54
CA VAL A 137 -4.26 -20.63 -12.90
C VAL A 137 -3.77 -19.85 -11.68
N ALA A 138 -3.00 -18.80 -11.92
CA ALA A 138 -2.60 -17.84 -10.91
C ALA A 138 -2.65 -16.42 -11.47
N TRP A 139 -2.84 -15.45 -10.59
CA TRP A 139 -2.87 -14.03 -10.91
C TRP A 139 -2.28 -13.23 -9.75
N THR A 140 -1.98 -11.97 -10.02
CA THR A 140 -1.65 -10.97 -9.00
C THR A 140 -2.88 -10.12 -8.71
N GLN A 141 -3.25 -10.02 -7.44
CA GLN A 141 -4.37 -9.19 -6.99
C GLN A 141 -4.06 -7.70 -7.22
N GLY A 142 -5.04 -6.95 -7.71
CA GLY A 142 -4.99 -5.48 -7.81
C GLY A 142 -5.32 -4.80 -6.48
N PHE A 143 -5.67 -3.51 -6.51
CA PHE A 143 -6.23 -2.85 -5.34
C PHE A 143 -7.63 -3.36 -5.04
N ASP A 144 -7.96 -3.47 -3.76
CA ASP A 144 -9.14 -4.21 -3.35
C ASP A 144 -10.46 -3.42 -3.37
N GLY A 145 -10.37 -2.09 -3.51
CA GLY A 145 -11.52 -1.19 -3.42
C GLY A 145 -11.96 -0.89 -1.98
N GLY A 146 -11.21 -1.35 -0.97
CA GLY A 146 -11.50 -1.15 0.45
C GLY A 146 -12.54 -2.10 1.04
N LEU A 147 -12.90 -3.17 0.32
CA LEU A 147 -13.88 -4.17 0.75
C LEU A 147 -13.32 -5.59 0.59
N THR A 148 -13.82 -6.54 1.38
CA THR A 148 -13.48 -7.96 1.26
C THR A 148 -13.86 -8.48 -0.12
N GLN A 149 -12.91 -9.13 -0.81
CA GLN A 149 -13.10 -9.56 -2.20
C GLN A 149 -13.46 -11.03 -2.34
N THR A 150 -14.26 -11.32 -3.37
CA THR A 150 -14.49 -12.66 -3.93
C THR A 150 -14.15 -12.65 -5.42
N PHE A 151 -13.57 -13.74 -5.92
CA PHE A 151 -13.18 -13.87 -7.34
C PHE A 151 -14.01 -14.95 -8.02
N GLN A 152 -14.47 -14.68 -9.24
CA GLN A 152 -15.18 -15.64 -10.08
C GLN A 152 -14.38 -15.89 -11.36
N VAL A 153 -14.18 -17.16 -11.71
CA VAL A 153 -13.47 -17.56 -12.94
C VAL A 153 -14.49 -18.13 -13.92
N HIS A 154 -14.61 -17.49 -15.08
CA HIS A 154 -15.48 -17.94 -16.17
C HIS A 154 -14.64 -18.56 -17.28
N ASN A 155 -14.98 -19.78 -17.69
CA ASN A 155 -14.38 -20.44 -18.84
C ASN A 155 -15.25 -20.17 -20.08
N PHE A 156 -14.67 -19.54 -21.10
CA PHE A 156 -15.31 -19.37 -22.40
C PHE A 156 -14.72 -20.37 -23.39
N ILE A 157 -15.46 -21.45 -23.67
CA ILE A 157 -15.18 -22.28 -24.85
C ILE A 157 -15.80 -21.53 -26.03
N GLN A 158 -15.01 -20.75 -26.76
CA GLN A 158 -15.45 -20.32 -28.09
C GLN A 158 -15.52 -21.57 -28.95
N ASN A 159 -16.72 -21.89 -29.44
CA ASN A 159 -16.97 -22.96 -30.40
C ASN A 159 -15.93 -22.85 -31.53
N MET A 160 -14.95 -23.76 -31.54
CA MET A 160 -14.08 -23.96 -32.69
C MET A 160 -14.95 -24.53 -33.80
N GLN A 161 -15.52 -23.65 -34.63
CA GLN A 161 -16.14 -24.01 -35.89
C GLN A 161 -14.99 -24.38 -36.83
N PHE A 162 -14.73 -25.68 -36.99
CA PHE A 162 -13.96 -26.17 -38.12
C PHE A 162 -14.89 -26.09 -39.33
N HIS A 163 -14.65 -25.14 -40.23
CA HIS A 163 -15.22 -25.19 -41.58
C HIS A 163 -14.52 -26.29 -42.38
N ALA A 164 -15.30 -26.97 -43.22
CA ALA A 164 -15.02 -28.25 -43.88
C ALA A 164 -13.69 -28.32 -44.64
#